data_AF-A0A170X0Z1-F1
#
_entry.id   AF-A0A170X0Z1-F1
#
_cell.length_a   1.000
_cell.length_b   1.000
_cell.length_c   1.000
_cell.angle_alpha   90.00
_cell.angle_beta   90.00
_cell.angle_gamma   90.00
#
_symmetry.space_group_name_H-M   'P 1'
#
loop_
_entity.id
_entity.type
_entity.pdbx_description
1 polymer ?
#
loop_
_entity_poly.entity_id
_entity_poly.type
_entity_poly.pdbx_seq_one_letter_code
_entity_poly.pdbx_strand_id
1 'polypeptide(L)'
;SAVLPEPEAVTSEEEIPLPDDSLADTDLHDHDLIDSVMYIYFGASGHDQAPPGRQVSHEVLIVGAVMALVAQFLTLAGALKRVRSEDPNMVILINTELALTLSNLLFMLGVQATGDEWTCCLVAMCLHYLHLVAVCWLCATTLYTYSRLASPQSRP
;
A
#
# COMPACT_ATOMS: atom_id res chain seq x y z
N SER A 1 63.91 -32.05 -24.86
CA SER A 1 63.32 -31.08 -25.78
C SER A 1 63.41 -31.58 -27.20
N ALA A 2 62.26 -31.87 -27.82
CA ALA A 2 62.03 -31.81 -29.26
C ALA A 2 60.50 -31.64 -29.44
N VAL A 3 60.12 -30.75 -30.35
CA VAL A 3 58.81 -30.08 -30.49
C VAL A 3 58.07 -30.62 -31.72
N LEU A 4 56.79 -30.98 -31.53
CA LEU A 4 55.57 -30.97 -32.40
C LEU A 4 55.60 -31.57 -33.84
N PRO A 5 54.45 -32.10 -34.34
CA PRO A 5 53.41 -31.25 -34.95
C PRO A 5 51.94 -31.61 -34.61
N GLU A 6 51.08 -30.59 -34.59
CA GLU A 6 49.61 -30.68 -34.77
C GLU A 6 49.27 -30.96 -36.25
N PRO A 7 48.11 -31.59 -36.53
CA PRO A 7 47.46 -31.47 -37.83
C PRO A 7 46.13 -30.69 -37.76
N GLU A 8 45.98 -29.84 -38.77
CA GLU A 8 44.80 -29.06 -39.17
C GLU A 8 43.60 -29.93 -39.57
N ALA A 9 42.37 -29.42 -39.43
CA ALA A 9 41.25 -29.82 -40.31
C ALA A 9 40.10 -28.78 -40.31
N VAL A 10 39.89 -28.23 -41.50
CA VAL A 10 38.84 -27.35 -42.04
C VAL A 10 37.47 -28.06 -42.09
N THR A 11 36.33 -27.35 -41.97
CA THR A 11 35.20 -27.39 -42.96
C THR A 11 33.96 -26.55 -42.61
N SER A 12 33.67 -25.61 -43.52
CA SER A 12 32.40 -25.23 -44.18
C SER A 12 31.18 -24.68 -43.42
N GLU A 13 30.74 -23.53 -43.94
CA GLU A 13 29.50 -22.79 -43.74
C GLU A 13 28.27 -23.56 -44.25
N GLU A 14 27.13 -23.48 -43.54
CA GLU A 14 25.82 -23.85 -44.07
C GLU A 14 24.76 -22.87 -43.53
N GLU A 15 24.25 -22.05 -44.44
CA GLU A 15 23.25 -20.99 -44.24
C GLU A 15 21.84 -21.62 -44.30
N ILE A 16 21.08 -21.57 -43.20
CA ILE A 16 19.71 -22.10 -43.09
C ILE A 16 18.72 -20.93 -43.07
N PRO A 17 17.80 -20.77 -44.04
CA PRO A 17 16.78 -19.73 -44.01
C PRO A 17 15.55 -20.21 -43.21
N LEU A 18 15.10 -19.41 -42.24
CA LEU A 18 13.89 -19.66 -41.46
C LEU A 18 12.96 -18.41 -41.48
N PRO A 19 11.63 -18.62 -41.32
CA PRO A 19 10.57 -17.81 -41.94
C PRO A 19 10.14 -16.58 -41.12
N ASP A 20 9.36 -15.69 -41.77
CA ASP A 20 8.71 -14.50 -41.19
C ASP A 20 7.80 -14.85 -39.99
N ASP A 21 8.34 -14.83 -38.78
CA ASP A 21 7.58 -14.93 -37.53
C ASP A 21 7.17 -13.53 -37.04
N SER A 22 6.28 -12.90 -37.80
CA SER A 22 5.66 -11.59 -37.54
C SER A 22 4.58 -11.61 -36.43
N LEU A 23 4.70 -12.45 -35.38
CA LEU A 23 3.67 -12.58 -34.33
C LEU A 23 4.20 -12.76 -32.89
N ALA A 24 5.49 -12.57 -32.62
CA ALA A 24 6.05 -12.73 -31.26
C ALA A 24 6.20 -11.41 -30.46
N ASP A 25 6.02 -10.24 -31.07
CA ASP A 25 6.48 -8.97 -30.48
C ASP A 25 5.44 -8.20 -29.66
N THR A 26 4.18 -8.67 -29.57
CA THR A 26 3.15 -7.95 -28.78
C THR A 26 2.92 -8.51 -27.38
N ASP A 27 3.33 -9.74 -27.11
CA ASP A 27 3.18 -10.38 -25.78
C ASP A 27 4.39 -10.11 -24.86
N LEU A 28 5.57 -9.86 -25.44
CA LEU A 28 6.78 -9.59 -24.66
C LEU A 28 6.77 -8.22 -23.95
N HIS A 29 5.99 -7.25 -24.46
CA HIS A 29 5.95 -5.89 -23.91
C HIS A 29 4.95 -5.72 -22.75
N ASP A 30 3.91 -6.56 -22.67
CA ASP A 30 2.96 -6.54 -21.54
C ASP A 30 3.58 -7.14 -20.26
N HIS A 31 4.58 -8.01 -20.41
CA HIS A 31 5.37 -8.51 -19.28
C HIS A 31 6.28 -7.44 -18.66
N ASP A 32 6.80 -6.48 -19.44
CA ASP A 32 7.68 -5.42 -18.93
C ASP A 32 6.96 -4.44 -17.98
N LEU A 33 5.68 -4.16 -18.23
CA LEU A 33 4.90 -3.26 -17.37
C LEU A 33 4.57 -3.92 -16.03
N ILE A 34 4.25 -5.22 -16.04
CA ILE A 34 3.98 -5.97 -14.81
C ILE A 34 5.29 -6.25 -14.04
N ASP A 35 6.38 -6.56 -14.75
CA ASP A 35 7.68 -6.82 -14.15
C ASP A 35 8.37 -5.55 -13.66
N SER A 36 8.17 -4.38 -14.29
CA SER A 36 8.70 -3.11 -13.80
C SER A 36 8.01 -2.64 -12.51
N VAL A 37 6.69 -2.80 -12.42
CA VAL A 37 5.95 -2.54 -11.17
C VAL A 37 6.36 -3.56 -10.11
N MET A 38 6.49 -4.83 -10.46
CA MET A 38 6.96 -5.86 -9.54
C MET A 38 8.41 -5.61 -9.08
N TYR A 39 9.31 -5.16 -9.95
CA TYR A 39 10.70 -4.83 -9.61
C TYR A 39 10.80 -3.67 -8.62
N ILE A 40 9.97 -2.64 -8.79
CA ILE A 40 9.94 -1.48 -7.89
C ILE A 40 9.50 -1.89 -6.47
N TYR A 41 8.58 -2.84 -6.34
CA TYR A 41 8.07 -3.28 -5.04
C TYR A 41 8.82 -4.47 -4.41
N PHE A 42 9.24 -5.44 -5.22
CA PHE A 42 9.82 -6.71 -4.76
C PHE A 42 11.32 -6.89 -5.06
N GLY A 43 11.91 -6.14 -6.00
CA GLY A 43 13.33 -6.26 -6.38
C GLY A 43 13.69 -7.57 -7.09
N ALA A 44 14.81 -7.59 -7.83
CA ALA A 44 15.26 -8.78 -8.56
C ALA A 44 15.39 -10.00 -7.64
N SER A 45 14.64 -11.06 -7.95
CA SER A 45 14.69 -12.34 -7.24
C SER A 45 15.93 -13.13 -7.68
N GLY A 46 17.12 -12.65 -7.28
CA GLY A 46 18.36 -13.41 -7.29
C GLY A 46 18.50 -14.18 -5.97
N HIS A 47 18.72 -15.49 -6.06
CA HIS A 47 19.01 -16.38 -4.94
C HIS A 47 20.08 -15.74 -4.03
N ASP A 48 19.84 -15.76 -2.70
CA ASP A 48 20.76 -15.40 -1.60
C ASP A 48 20.88 -13.97 -1.07
N GLN A 49 20.05 -13.00 -1.48
CA GLN A 49 19.93 -11.74 -0.71
C GLN A 49 18.47 -11.33 -0.54
N ALA A 50 18.02 -11.24 0.72
CA ALA A 50 16.70 -10.73 1.05
C ALA A 50 16.48 -9.37 0.35
N PRO A 51 15.43 -9.22 -0.47
CA PRO A 51 15.31 -8.10 -1.39
C PRO A 51 15.26 -6.76 -0.65
N PRO A 52 16.04 -5.74 -1.08
CA PRO A 52 16.07 -4.43 -0.44
C PRO A 52 14.71 -3.72 -0.47
N GLY A 53 13.83 -4.03 -1.44
CA GLY A 53 12.48 -3.45 -1.54
C GLY A 53 11.55 -3.82 -0.38
N ARG A 54 11.71 -5.00 0.22
CA ARG A 54 10.87 -5.44 1.36
C ARG A 54 11.21 -4.69 2.64
N GLN A 55 12.44 -4.20 2.78
CA GLN A 55 12.88 -3.45 3.96
C GLN A 55 12.42 -1.99 3.86
N VAL A 56 12.58 -1.36 2.70
CA VAL A 56 12.16 0.03 2.46
C VAL A 56 10.64 0.20 2.66
N SER A 57 9.84 -0.74 2.18
CA SER A 57 8.38 -0.71 2.35
C SER A 57 7.96 -0.79 3.82
N HIS A 58 8.61 -1.64 4.62
CA HIS A 58 8.31 -1.78 6.03
C HIS A 58 8.68 -0.52 6.84
N GLU A 59 9.82 0.11 6.54
CA GLU A 59 10.25 1.34 7.20
C GLU A 59 9.28 2.50 6.94
N VAL A 60 8.86 2.69 5.68
CA VAL A 60 7.93 3.76 5.31
C VAL A 60 6.57 3.57 6.00
N LEU A 61 6.09 2.33 6.10
CA LEU A 61 4.82 2.02 6.79
C LEU A 61 4.89 2.35 8.28
N ILE A 62 5.99 2.01 8.96
CA ILE A 62 6.16 2.32 10.39
C ILE A 62 6.25 3.83 10.61
N VAL A 63 7.08 4.53 9.86
CA VAL A 63 7.24 5.99 10.00
C VAL A 63 5.91 6.70 9.71
N GLY A 64 5.21 6.28 8.66
CA GLY A 64 3.88 6.80 8.31
C GLY A 64 2.86 6.56 9.42
N ALA A 65 2.81 5.35 9.98
CA ALA A 65 1.88 5.00 11.06
C ALA A 65 2.14 5.84 12.33
N VAL A 66 3.41 6.03 12.71
CA VAL A 66 3.80 6.85 13.87
C VAL A 66 3.43 8.32 13.63
N MET A 67 3.74 8.87 12.45
CA MET A 67 3.38 10.25 12.10
C MET A 67 1.86 10.46 12.12
N ALA A 68 1.10 9.51 11.56
CA ALA A 68 -0.36 9.53 11.62
C ALA A 68 -0.88 9.46 13.06
N LEU A 69 -0.28 8.63 13.91
CA LEU A 69 -0.65 8.50 15.32
C LEU A 69 -0.46 9.82 16.07
N VAL A 70 0.67 10.49 15.87
CA VAL A 70 0.95 11.80 16.48
C VAL A 70 -0.09 12.83 16.02
N ALA A 71 -0.40 12.87 14.73
CA ALA A 71 -1.43 13.76 14.20
C ALA A 71 -2.82 13.47 14.80
N GLN A 72 -3.22 12.20 14.89
CA GLN A 72 -4.47 11.76 15.50
C GLN A 72 -4.58 12.17 16.97
N PHE A 73 -3.51 11.99 17.77
CA PHE A 73 -3.48 12.44 19.17
C PHE A 73 -3.64 13.96 19.30
N LEU A 74 -2.98 14.73 18.42
CA LEU A 74 -3.13 16.19 18.40
C LEU A 74 -4.55 16.61 18.03
N THR A 75 -5.14 15.97 17.02
CA THR A 75 -6.54 16.21 16.61
C THR A 75 -7.50 15.87 17.74
N LEU A 76 -7.33 14.71 18.38
CA LEU A 76 -8.17 14.28 19.50
C LEU A 76 -8.05 15.23 20.70
N ALA A 77 -6.83 15.67 21.06
CA ALA A 77 -6.61 16.64 22.12
C ALA A 77 -7.25 18.01 21.79
N GLY A 78 -7.17 18.45 20.53
CA GLY A 78 -7.84 19.66 20.05
C GLY A 78 -9.35 19.56 20.10
N ALA A 79 -9.90 18.43 19.63
CA ALA A 79 -11.34 18.15 19.63
C ALA A 79 -11.89 18.05 21.06
N LEU A 80 -11.16 17.41 21.99
CA LEU A 80 -11.56 17.31 23.40
C LEU A 80 -11.50 18.66 24.13
N LYS A 81 -10.61 19.56 23.73
CA LYS A 81 -10.64 20.95 24.23
C LYS A 81 -11.86 21.71 23.68
N ARG A 82 -12.25 21.48 22.43
CA ARG A 82 -13.41 22.12 21.79
C ARG A 82 -14.75 21.55 22.22
N VAL A 83 -14.85 20.28 22.61
CA VAL A 83 -16.12 19.68 23.07
C VAL A 83 -16.64 20.38 24.33
N ARG A 84 -15.75 20.99 25.11
CA ARG A 84 -16.11 21.83 26.25
C ARG A 84 -16.94 23.07 25.85
N SER A 85 -16.97 23.43 24.58
CA SER A 85 -17.76 24.53 24.00
C SER A 85 -19.11 24.08 23.42
N GLU A 86 -19.61 22.87 23.74
CA GLU A 86 -20.97 22.37 23.41
C GLU A 86 -21.30 22.24 21.91
N ASP A 87 -20.31 22.02 21.04
CA ASP A 87 -20.56 21.76 19.62
C ASP A 87 -20.99 20.29 19.37
N PRO A 88 -22.23 20.02 18.92
CA PRO A 88 -22.73 18.65 18.70
C PRO A 88 -21.96 17.90 17.59
N ASN A 89 -21.40 18.62 16.62
CA ASN A 89 -20.58 18.05 15.55
C ASN A 89 -19.24 17.52 16.07
N MET A 90 -18.75 18.01 17.22
CA MET A 90 -17.47 17.56 17.79
C MET A 90 -17.58 16.14 18.34
N VAL A 91 -18.76 15.70 18.78
CA VAL A 91 -18.97 14.33 19.25
C VAL A 91 -18.77 13.33 18.10
N ILE A 92 -19.29 13.65 16.92
CA ILE A 92 -19.13 12.82 15.72
C ILE A 92 -17.67 12.78 15.29
N LEU A 93 -17.00 13.94 15.31
CA LEU A 93 -15.58 14.05 15.00
C LEU A 93 -14.72 13.21 15.97
N ILE A 94 -14.98 13.28 17.27
CA ILE A 94 -14.27 12.51 18.30
C ILE A 94 -14.47 11.01 18.09
N ASN A 95 -15.70 10.55 17.84
CA ASN A 95 -15.97 9.12 17.59
C ASN A 95 -15.24 8.62 16.34
N THR A 96 -15.19 9.43 15.28
CA THR A 96 -14.49 9.10 14.04
C THR A 96 -12.97 9.06 14.23
N GLU A 97 -12.41 10.06 14.90
CA GLU A 97 -10.98 10.13 15.25
C GLU A 97 -10.57 8.98 16.16
N LEU A 98 -11.41 8.61 17.13
CA LEU A 98 -11.15 7.46 18.00
C LEU A 98 -11.12 6.15 17.20
N ALA A 99 -12.04 5.96 16.25
CA ALA A 99 -12.05 4.81 15.36
C ALA A 99 -10.79 4.78 14.46
N LEU A 100 -10.38 5.92 13.91
CA LEU A 100 -9.17 6.03 13.10
C LEU A 100 -7.89 5.77 13.92
N THR A 101 -7.84 6.26 15.16
CA THR A 101 -6.71 6.04 16.08
C THR A 101 -6.61 4.56 16.45
N LEU A 102 -7.74 3.92 16.77
CA LEU A 102 -7.78 2.50 17.10
C LEU A 102 -7.42 1.65 15.87
N SER A 103 -7.85 2.05 14.66
CA SER A 103 -7.45 1.40 13.41
C SER A 103 -5.93 1.47 13.21
N ASN A 104 -5.33 2.63 13.40
CA ASN A 104 -3.87 2.81 13.26
C ASN A 104 -3.08 1.98 14.31
N LEU A 105 -3.58 1.90 15.54
CA LEU A 105 -3.02 1.01 16.58
C LEU A 105 -3.12 -0.46 16.20
N LEU A 106 -4.28 -0.91 15.72
CA LEU A 106 -4.49 -2.29 15.26
C LEU A 106 -3.60 -2.62 14.06
N PHE A 107 -3.38 -1.66 13.16
CA PHE A 107 -2.46 -1.82 12.04
C PHE A 107 -1.03 -2.04 12.52
N MET A 108 -0.53 -1.21 13.46
CA MET A 108 0.79 -1.41 14.05
C MET A 108 0.92 -2.75 14.79
N LEU A 109 -0.09 -3.16 15.54
CA LEU A 109 -0.13 -4.47 16.20
C LEU A 109 -0.12 -5.61 15.18
N GLY A 110 -0.88 -5.49 14.09
CA GLY A 110 -0.94 -6.49 13.02
C GLY A 110 0.38 -6.68 12.29
N VAL A 111 1.12 -5.59 12.05
CA VAL A 111 2.47 -5.64 11.44
C VAL A 111 3.47 -6.35 12.37
N GLN A 112 3.32 -6.23 13.69
CA GLN A 112 4.22 -6.88 14.66
C GLN A 112 3.82 -8.33 14.99
N ALA A 113 2.53 -8.66 14.95
CA ALA A 113 1.97 -9.94 15.40
C ALA A 113 1.79 -10.96 14.26
N THR A 114 2.84 -11.20 13.47
CA THR A 114 2.80 -12.12 12.30
C THR A 114 2.88 -13.61 12.67
N GLY A 115 2.78 -13.95 13.96
CA GLY A 115 2.99 -15.32 14.44
C GLY A 115 1.77 -16.24 14.37
N ASP A 116 0.55 -15.69 14.34
CA ASP A 116 -0.69 -16.49 14.40
C ASP A 116 -1.71 -16.04 13.34
N GLU A 117 -2.14 -17.00 12.50
CA GLU A 117 -3.06 -16.77 11.39
C GLU A 117 -4.42 -16.24 11.87
N TRP A 118 -4.89 -16.74 13.02
CA TRP A 118 -6.18 -16.35 13.57
C TRP A 118 -6.18 -14.90 14.05
N THR A 119 -5.12 -14.46 14.75
CA THR A 119 -4.97 -13.05 15.14
C THR A 119 -4.84 -12.13 13.92
N CYS A 120 -4.13 -12.54 12.87
CA CYS A 120 -4.02 -11.76 11.63
C CYS A 120 -5.39 -11.56 10.97
N CYS A 121 -6.16 -12.64 10.82
CA CYS A 121 -7.51 -12.58 10.27
C CYS A 121 -8.43 -11.68 11.11
N LEU A 122 -8.36 -11.80 12.44
CA LEU A 122 -9.16 -10.98 13.36
C LEU A 122 -8.79 -9.50 13.26
N VAL A 123 -7.51 -9.16 13.23
CA VAL A 123 -7.04 -7.77 13.06
C VAL A 123 -7.51 -7.20 11.71
N ALA A 124 -7.42 -7.97 10.63
CA ALA A 124 -7.90 -7.55 9.31
C ALA A 124 -9.41 -7.24 9.31
N MET A 125 -10.21 -8.12 9.93
CA MET A 125 -11.66 -7.91 10.06
C MET A 125 -11.99 -6.69 10.92
N CYS A 126 -11.27 -6.50 12.04
CA CYS A 126 -11.42 -5.31 12.88
C CYS A 126 -11.07 -4.03 12.11
N LEU A 127 -9.93 -3.99 11.42
CA LEU A 127 -9.51 -2.85 10.59
C LEU A 127 -10.58 -2.50 9.55
N HIS A 128 -11.11 -3.52 8.86
CA HIS A 128 -12.15 -3.31 7.87
C HIS A 128 -13.41 -2.69 8.50
N TYR A 129 -13.87 -3.25 9.62
CA TYR A 129 -15.03 -2.73 10.34
C TYR A 129 -14.83 -1.28 10.82
N LEU A 130 -13.68 -0.97 11.42
CA LEU A 130 -13.36 0.37 11.92
C LEU A 130 -13.33 1.39 10.78
N HIS A 131 -12.77 1.05 9.62
CA HIS A 131 -12.80 1.92 8.45
C HIS A 131 -14.21 2.16 7.92
N LEU A 132 -15.06 1.12 7.86
CA LEU A 132 -16.46 1.30 7.46
C LEU A 132 -17.22 2.22 8.41
N VAL A 133 -17.02 2.06 9.72
CA VAL A 133 -17.62 2.94 10.73
C VAL A 133 -17.14 4.38 10.52
N ALA A 134 -15.83 4.60 10.35
CA ALA A 134 -15.28 5.93 10.12
C ALA A 134 -15.85 6.58 8.84
N VAL A 135 -15.91 5.85 7.72
CA VAL A 135 -16.48 6.33 6.46
C VAL A 135 -17.98 6.66 6.62
N CYS A 136 -18.73 5.85 7.36
CA CYS A 136 -20.14 6.09 7.62
C CYS A 136 -20.36 7.41 8.40
N TRP A 137 -19.56 7.66 9.44
CA TRP A 137 -19.61 8.92 10.21
C TRP A 137 -19.17 10.14 9.39
N LEU A 138 -18.13 10.00 8.56
CA LEU A 138 -17.71 11.05 7.64
C LEU A 138 -18.80 11.36 6.62
N CYS A 139 -19.45 10.34 6.06
CA CYS A 139 -20.57 10.51 5.14
C CYS A 139 -21.74 11.25 5.81
N ALA A 140 -22.14 10.83 7.02
CA ALA A 140 -23.19 11.50 7.78
C ALA A 140 -22.86 12.97 8.05
N THR A 141 -21.61 13.28 8.40
CA THR A 141 -21.15 14.65 8.65
C THR A 141 -21.17 15.51 7.38
N THR A 142 -20.73 14.94 6.26
CA THR A 142 -20.75 15.61 4.95
C THR A 142 -22.19 15.86 4.50
N LEU A 143 -23.09 14.88 4.63
CA LEU A 143 -24.50 15.04 4.30
C LEU A 143 -25.16 16.10 5.18
N TYR A 144 -24.91 16.08 6.50
CA TYR A 144 -25.43 17.08 7.42
C TYR A 144 -24.95 18.51 7.05
N THR A 145 -23.66 18.65 6.77
CA THR A 145 -23.07 19.94 6.37
C THR A 145 -23.62 20.40 5.02
N TYR A 146 -23.73 19.49 4.06
CA TYR A 146 -24.31 19.75 2.74
C TYR A 146 -25.77 20.21 2.87
N SER A 147 -26.61 19.51 3.63
CA SER A 147 -28.00 19.89 3.86
C SER A 147 -28.13 21.27 4.53
N ARG A 148 -27.23 21.62 5.46
CA ARG A 148 -27.20 22.96 6.07
C ARG A 148 -26.81 24.06 5.08
N LEU A 149 -25.89 23.79 4.16
CA LEU A 149 -25.48 24.75 3.13
C LEU A 149 -26.52 24.86 2.00
N ALA A 150 -27.16 23.75 1.65
CA ALA A 150 -28.18 23.64 0.61
C ALA A 150 -29.55 24.16 1.04
N SER A 151 -29.77 24.35 2.34
CA SER A 151 -30.94 25.04 2.88
C SER A 151 -30.63 26.54 2.94
N PRO A 152 -30.93 27.35 1.91
CA PRO A 152 -30.81 28.80 2.02
C PRO A 152 -31.67 29.23 3.21
N GLN A 153 -31.02 29.86 4.18
CA GLN A 153 -31.67 30.52 5.29
C GLN A 153 -32.68 31.52 4.70
N SER A 154 -33.96 31.13 4.60
CA SER A 154 -35.06 32.07 4.42
C SER A 154 -35.08 32.93 5.67
N ARG A 155 -34.25 33.98 5.66
CA ARG A 155 -34.22 35.01 6.70
C ARG A 155 -35.55 35.76 6.63
N PRO A 156 -36.26 35.93 7.77
CA PRO A 156 -37.37 36.87 7.87
C PRO A 156 -36.91 38.32 7.67
#